data_AF-B5VES9-F1
#
_entry.id   AF-B5VES9-F1
#
_cell.length_a   1.000
_cell.length_b   1.000
_cell.length_c   1.000
_cell.angle_alpha   90.00
_cell.angle_beta   90.00
_cell.angle_gamma   90.00
#
_symmetry.space_group_name_H-M   'P 1'
#
loop_
_entity.id
_entity.type
_entity.pdbx_description
1 polymer ?
#
loop_
_entity_poly.entity_id
_entity_poly.type
_entity_poly.pdbx_seq_one_letter_code
_entity_poly.pdbx_strand_id
1 'polypeptide(L)'
;MDRYQRKIGCFIQIPNLGRGQLKYVGPVDTKAGMFAGVDLLANIGKNDGSFMGKKYFQTEYPQSGLFIQLQKVASLIEKASISQTSRRTTMEPLSIPKNRSIVRLTNQFSPMDDPKSPTPMRSFRITSRHSGNQQSMDQEASDHHQQQEFGYDNREDRMEVDSILSSDRKANHNTTSDWKPDNGHMNDLNSSEVTIELREAQLTIEKLQRKQLHYKRLLDDQRMVLEEVQPTFDRYEATIQEREKEIDHLKQQLELERRQQAKQKQFFDAENEQLLAVVSQLHEEIKENEERNLSHNQPTGANEDVELLKKQLEQLRNIEDQFELTRQSGLKNANN
;
A
#
# COMPACT_ATOMS: atom_id res chain seq x y z
N MET A 1 -27.39 -14.43 19.68
CA MET A 1 -26.25 -13.85 18.91
C MET A 1 -26.47 -12.37 18.60
N ASP A 2 -27.72 -11.92 18.70
CA ASP A 2 -28.24 -10.61 18.32
C ASP A 2 -27.47 -9.44 18.94
N ARG A 3 -27.01 -9.57 20.19
CA ARG A 3 -26.22 -8.52 20.86
C ARG A 3 -24.91 -8.20 20.13
N TYR A 4 -24.29 -9.19 19.49
CA TYR A 4 -23.06 -9.01 18.71
C TYR A 4 -23.38 -8.64 17.26
N GLN A 5 -24.46 -9.17 16.69
CA GLN A 5 -24.92 -8.80 15.35
C GLN A 5 -25.31 -7.31 15.27
N ARG A 6 -25.91 -6.74 16.33
CA ARG A 6 -26.17 -5.30 16.44
C ARG A 6 -24.92 -4.43 16.42
N LYS A 7 -23.73 -5.01 16.65
CA LYS A 7 -22.44 -4.30 16.62
C LYS A 7 -21.72 -4.44 15.27
N ILE A 8 -22.29 -5.15 14.28
CA ILE A 8 -21.71 -5.21 12.93
C ILE A 8 -21.53 -3.78 12.40
N GLY A 9 -20.35 -3.51 11.83
CA GLY A 9 -19.89 -2.19 11.41
C GLY A 9 -18.94 -1.52 12.40
N CYS A 10 -18.94 -1.90 13.68
CA CYS A 10 -18.01 -1.32 14.66
C CYS A 10 -16.56 -1.76 14.42
N PHE A 11 -15.62 -0.97 14.92
CA PHE A 11 -14.21 -1.34 14.94
C PHE A 11 -13.83 -1.93 16.30
N ILE A 12 -13.05 -3.00 16.27
CA ILE A 12 -12.47 -3.64 17.46
C ILE A 12 -10.95 -3.70 17.33
N GLN A 13 -10.24 -3.51 18.44
CA GLN A 13 -8.79 -3.73 18.51
C GLN A 13 -8.53 -5.18 18.90
N ILE A 14 -7.99 -5.97 17.98
CA ILE A 14 -7.72 -7.40 18.17
C ILE A 14 -6.27 -7.55 18.64
N PRO A 15 -6.00 -8.17 19.80
CA PRO A 15 -4.64 -8.39 20.30
C PRO A 15 -3.75 -9.07 19.27
N ASN A 16 -2.51 -8.58 19.13
CA ASN A 16 -1.48 -9.09 18.22
C ASN A 16 -1.81 -9.08 16.73
N LEU A 17 -2.94 -8.47 16.34
CA LEU A 17 -3.39 -8.44 14.95
C LEU A 17 -3.70 -7.03 14.46
N GLY A 18 -4.23 -6.18 15.34
CA GLY A 18 -4.52 -4.78 15.03
C GLY A 18 -6.01 -4.47 14.99
N ARG A 19 -6.36 -3.37 14.32
CA ARG A 19 -7.73 -2.87 14.25
C ARG A 19 -8.49 -3.57 13.12
N GLY A 20 -9.69 -4.08 13.42
CA GLY A 20 -10.56 -4.70 12.43
C GLY A 20 -12.01 -4.21 12.53
N GLN A 21 -12.70 -4.14 11.39
CA GLN A 21 -14.14 -3.87 11.34
C GLN A 21 -14.92 -5.17 11.45
N LEU A 22 -15.87 -5.25 12.38
CA LEU A 22 -16.77 -6.40 12.49
C LEU A 22 -17.75 -6.39 11.33
N LYS A 23 -17.78 -7.46 10.53
CA LYS A 23 -18.65 -7.58 9.34
C LYS A 23 -19.67 -8.71 9.43
N TYR A 24 -19.39 -9.73 10.23
CA TYR A 24 -20.24 -10.92 10.34
C TYR A 24 -20.21 -11.50 11.76
N VAL A 25 -21.33 -12.04 12.23
CA VAL A 25 -21.38 -12.87 13.44
C VAL A 25 -22.34 -14.04 13.23
N GLY A 26 -21.82 -15.26 13.29
CA GLY A 26 -22.62 -16.48 13.12
C GLY A 26 -21.79 -17.75 12.89
N PRO A 27 -22.44 -18.86 12.53
CA PRO A 27 -21.77 -20.12 12.23
C PRO A 27 -21.04 -20.06 10.87
N VAL A 28 -19.91 -20.76 10.76
CA VAL A 28 -19.21 -20.96 9.49
C VAL A 28 -19.36 -22.42 9.09
N ASP A 29 -19.77 -22.68 7.85
CA ASP A 29 -19.99 -24.03 7.34
C ASP A 29 -18.73 -24.89 7.59
N THR A 30 -18.91 -26.15 7.96
CA THR A 30 -17.85 -27.12 8.32
C THR A 30 -16.95 -26.75 9.52
N LYS A 31 -17.26 -25.67 10.26
CA LYS A 31 -16.58 -25.29 11.50
C LYS A 31 -17.55 -25.30 12.69
N ALA A 32 -17.13 -25.89 13.80
CA ALA A 32 -17.92 -25.91 15.03
C ALA A 32 -17.84 -24.55 15.76
N GLY A 33 -18.98 -24.11 16.31
CA GLY A 33 -19.09 -22.90 17.10
C GLY A 33 -19.48 -21.65 16.30
N MET A 34 -19.37 -20.50 16.96
CA MET A 34 -19.74 -19.19 16.41
C MET A 34 -18.49 -18.37 16.10
N PHE A 35 -18.54 -17.59 15.03
CA PHE A 35 -17.42 -16.81 14.53
C PHE A 35 -17.82 -15.36 14.34
N ALA A 36 -16.88 -14.47 14.60
CA ALA A 36 -16.87 -13.10 14.16
C ALA A 36 -16.04 -13.02 12.86
N GLY A 37 -16.67 -12.60 11.77
CA GLY A 37 -15.96 -12.22 10.55
C GLY A 37 -15.56 -10.76 10.63
N VAL A 38 -14.27 -10.48 10.52
CA VAL A 38 -13.69 -9.14 10.60
C VAL A 38 -12.91 -8.82 9.34
N ASP A 39 -12.92 -7.54 8.95
CA ASP A 39 -12.06 -7.00 7.89
C ASP A 39 -10.97 -6.12 8.52
N LEU A 40 -9.71 -6.53 8.35
CA LEU A 40 -8.52 -5.90 8.94
C LEU A 40 -8.01 -4.70 8.14
N LEU A 41 -8.59 -4.43 6.96
CA LEU A 41 -8.21 -3.32 6.07
C LEU A 41 -6.71 -3.34 5.67
N ALA A 42 -6.07 -4.50 5.74
CA ALA A 42 -4.72 -4.79 5.28
C ALA A 42 -4.61 -6.28 4.97
N ASN A 43 -3.70 -6.69 4.07
CA ASN A 43 -3.48 -8.10 3.67
C ASN A 43 -2.74 -8.93 4.75
N ILE A 44 -3.22 -8.85 5.98
CA ILE A 44 -2.75 -9.61 7.15
C ILE A 44 -3.80 -10.61 7.65
N GLY A 45 -4.94 -10.70 6.95
CA GLY A 45 -5.98 -11.69 7.16
C GLY A 45 -5.70 -12.99 6.42
N LYS A 46 -6.75 -13.77 6.16
CA LYS A 46 -6.64 -15.10 5.53
C LYS A 46 -7.57 -15.30 4.34
N ASN A 47 -8.59 -14.46 4.18
CA ASN A 47 -9.63 -14.63 3.17
C ASN A 47 -10.19 -13.29 2.69
N ASP A 48 -11.05 -13.37 1.68
CA ASP A 48 -11.78 -12.25 1.07
C ASP A 48 -13.22 -12.11 1.62
N GLY A 49 -13.49 -12.70 2.79
CA GLY A 49 -14.82 -12.82 3.38
C GLY A 49 -15.66 -13.99 2.86
N SER A 50 -15.09 -14.85 2.01
CA SER A 50 -15.67 -16.14 1.62
C SER A 50 -15.00 -17.33 2.31
N PHE A 51 -15.74 -18.45 2.42
CA PHE A 51 -15.21 -19.74 2.86
C PHE A 51 -15.97 -20.86 2.13
N MET A 52 -15.23 -21.82 1.53
CA MET A 52 -15.81 -22.94 0.77
C MET A 52 -16.79 -22.51 -0.34
N GLY A 53 -16.47 -21.44 -1.06
CA GLY A 53 -17.32 -20.91 -2.16
C GLY A 53 -18.56 -20.13 -1.71
N LYS A 54 -18.85 -20.08 -0.40
CA LYS A 54 -19.93 -19.27 0.18
C LYS A 54 -19.39 -17.94 0.69
N LYS A 55 -20.02 -16.84 0.31
CA LYS A 55 -19.66 -15.49 0.77
C LYS A 55 -20.42 -15.16 2.06
N TYR A 56 -19.69 -14.75 3.10
CA TYR A 56 -20.24 -14.38 4.41
C TYR A 56 -20.24 -12.86 4.62
N PHE A 57 -19.16 -12.20 4.18
CA PHE A 57 -19.04 -10.75 4.23
C PHE A 57 -18.14 -10.24 3.10
N GLN A 58 -18.09 -8.91 2.93
CA GLN A 58 -17.20 -8.24 1.98
C GLN A 58 -15.98 -7.67 2.71
N THR A 59 -14.82 -7.82 2.10
CA THR A 59 -13.55 -7.24 2.53
C THR A 59 -13.09 -6.15 1.58
N GLU A 60 -12.28 -5.21 2.08
CA GLU A 60 -11.63 -4.18 1.26
C GLU A 60 -10.53 -4.77 0.37
N TYR A 61 -9.75 -5.73 0.88
CA TYR A 61 -8.68 -6.40 0.14
C TYR A 61 -8.86 -7.92 0.10
N PRO A 62 -8.28 -8.63 -0.89
CA PRO A 62 -8.48 -10.08 -1.06
C PRO A 62 -8.03 -10.94 0.13
N GLN A 63 -7.11 -10.45 0.96
CA GLN A 63 -6.61 -11.17 2.14
C GLN A 63 -6.76 -10.35 3.42
N SER A 64 -7.73 -9.46 3.51
CA SER A 64 -7.98 -8.68 4.74
C SER A 64 -9.05 -9.28 5.65
N GLY A 65 -9.82 -10.25 5.19
CA GLY A 65 -10.85 -10.95 5.95
C GLY A 65 -10.28 -12.01 6.89
N LEU A 66 -10.87 -12.11 8.09
CA LEU A 66 -10.53 -13.16 9.05
C LEU A 66 -11.77 -13.61 9.82
N PHE A 67 -11.92 -14.93 10.00
CA PHE A 67 -12.89 -15.51 10.94
C PHE A 67 -12.20 -15.80 12.27
N ILE A 68 -12.71 -15.20 13.34
CA ILE A 68 -12.22 -15.40 14.71
C ILE A 68 -13.34 -16.04 15.53
N GLN A 69 -13.00 -17.05 16.33
CA GLN A 69 -13.95 -17.62 17.29
C GLN A 69 -14.57 -16.53 18.16
N LEU A 70 -15.90 -16.46 18.20
CA LEU A 70 -16.63 -15.35 18.83
C LEU A 70 -16.24 -15.17 20.29
N GLN A 71 -16.01 -16.25 21.04
CA GLN A 71 -15.59 -16.20 22.44
C GLN A 71 -14.28 -15.45 22.67
N LYS A 72 -13.37 -15.42 21.70
CA LYS A 72 -12.07 -14.72 21.82
C LYS A 72 -12.20 -13.20 21.71
N VAL A 73 -13.27 -12.73 21.05
CA VAL A 73 -13.47 -11.30 20.73
C VAL A 73 -14.78 -10.73 21.28
N ALA A 74 -15.61 -11.54 21.94
CA ALA A 74 -16.92 -11.15 22.45
C ALA A 74 -16.86 -9.92 23.37
N SER A 75 -15.91 -9.88 24.30
CA SER A 75 -15.71 -8.76 25.22
C SER A 75 -15.26 -7.49 24.51
N LEU A 76 -14.48 -7.61 23.44
CA LEU A 76 -14.03 -6.48 22.61
C LEU A 76 -15.20 -5.89 21.82
N ILE A 77 -16.04 -6.74 21.23
CA ILE A 77 -17.26 -6.34 20.50
C ILE A 77 -18.26 -5.64 21.42
N GLU A 78 -18.39 -6.12 22.66
CA GLU A 78 -19.29 -5.52 23.65
C GLU A 78 -18.83 -4.12 24.06
N LYS A 79 -17.52 -3.93 24.26
CA LYS A 79 -16.91 -2.62 24.58
C LYS A 79 -16.88 -1.64 23.40
N ALA A 80 -16.90 -2.12 22.17
CA ALA A 80 -16.83 -1.27 20.99
C ALA A 80 -18.12 -0.45 20.77
N SER A 81 -17.98 0.84 20.50
CA SER A 81 -19.10 1.70 20.12
C SER A 81 -19.25 1.76 18.59
N ILE A 82 -20.49 1.71 18.10
CA ILE A 82 -20.81 1.79 16.66
C ILE A 82 -20.47 3.17 16.08
N SER A 83 -20.37 4.19 16.94
CA SER A 83 -20.03 5.57 16.59
C SER A 83 -18.58 5.78 16.12
N GLN A 84 -17.71 4.77 16.15
CA GLN A 84 -16.33 4.87 15.65
C GLN A 84 -16.18 4.70 14.12
N THR A 85 -17.28 4.75 13.37
CA THR A 85 -17.31 4.53 11.90
C THR A 85 -16.46 5.51 11.07
N SER A 86 -15.93 6.60 11.66
CA SER A 86 -15.30 7.69 10.89
C SER A 86 -13.86 8.05 11.25
N ARG A 87 -13.18 7.39 12.19
CA ARG A 87 -11.76 7.69 12.45
C ARG A 87 -10.87 6.76 11.62
N ARG A 88 -10.62 7.13 10.36
CA ARG A 88 -9.53 6.61 9.55
C ARG A 88 -8.22 7.13 10.16
N THR A 89 -7.61 6.38 11.07
CA THR A 89 -6.26 6.66 11.57
C THR A 89 -5.30 5.73 10.85
N THR A 90 -4.95 6.10 9.63
CA THR A 90 -3.66 5.72 9.05
C THR A 90 -2.57 6.34 9.91
N MET A 91 -1.53 5.58 10.23
CA MET A 91 -0.36 6.09 10.93
C MET A 91 0.27 7.22 10.11
N GLU A 92 0.35 8.42 10.68
CA GLU A 92 1.00 9.61 10.10
C GLU A 92 2.08 10.09 11.10
N PRO A 93 3.29 10.43 10.63
CA PRO A 93 4.41 10.78 11.50
C PRO A 93 4.28 12.19 12.09
N LEU A 94 4.89 12.38 13.26
CA LEU A 94 4.90 13.60 14.06
C LEU A 94 5.22 14.86 13.23
N SER A 95 4.32 15.85 13.26
CA SER A 95 4.60 17.24 12.85
C SER A 95 4.00 18.25 13.82
N ILE A 96 4.86 19.21 14.17
CA ILE A 96 4.76 20.30 15.16
C ILE A 96 3.59 21.26 14.86
N PRO A 97 2.90 21.83 15.86
CA PRO A 97 1.77 22.73 15.61
C PRO A 97 2.23 24.14 15.23
N LYS A 98 1.68 24.70 14.14
CA LYS A 98 1.71 26.14 13.88
C LYS A 98 0.30 26.70 13.79
N ASN A 99 0.02 27.59 14.74
CA ASN A 99 -1.19 28.39 14.83
C ASN A 99 -1.22 29.52 13.80
N ARG A 100 -2.46 29.87 13.42
CA ARG A 100 -2.99 31.19 13.01
C ARG A 100 -2.60 31.82 11.65
N SER A 101 -3.63 31.79 10.78
CA SER A 101 -4.25 32.89 10.02
C SER A 101 -3.38 33.80 9.15
N ILE A 102 -3.67 33.85 7.84
CA ILE A 102 -3.72 35.07 7.02
C ILE A 102 -4.73 34.89 5.87
N VAL A 103 -5.80 35.70 5.97
CA VAL A 103 -6.52 36.52 4.99
C VAL A 103 -6.72 36.02 3.54
N ARG A 104 -8.00 36.00 3.17
CA ARG A 104 -8.58 35.91 1.82
C ARG A 104 -8.25 37.14 0.97
N LEU A 105 -7.82 36.94 -0.27
CA LEU A 105 -8.03 37.92 -1.35
C LEU A 105 -8.56 37.19 -2.59
N THR A 106 -9.71 37.69 -3.02
CA THR A 106 -10.41 37.41 -4.28
C THR A 106 -9.67 38.06 -5.44
N ASN A 107 -9.65 37.44 -6.62
CA ASN A 107 -9.88 38.17 -7.86
C ASN A 107 -10.39 37.26 -8.98
N GLN A 108 -11.34 37.82 -9.71
CA GLN A 108 -12.20 37.25 -10.75
C GLN A 108 -11.47 37.21 -12.11
N PHE A 109 -11.74 36.20 -12.94
CA PHE A 109 -11.98 36.36 -14.39
C PHE A 109 -12.72 35.11 -14.93
N SER A 110 -13.65 35.36 -15.85
CA SER A 110 -14.76 34.52 -16.31
C SER A 110 -14.43 33.56 -17.48
N PRO A 111 -15.37 32.65 -17.89
CA PRO A 111 -15.13 31.45 -18.69
C PRO A 111 -15.48 31.62 -20.19
N MET A 112 -15.08 30.67 -21.03
CA MET A 112 -15.62 30.50 -22.40
C MET A 112 -15.72 29.01 -22.79
N ASP A 113 -16.81 28.71 -23.50
CA ASP A 113 -17.34 27.41 -23.93
C ASP A 113 -16.70 26.83 -25.23
N ASP A 114 -16.61 25.48 -25.29
CA ASP A 114 -16.83 24.47 -26.37
C ASP A 114 -16.75 24.83 -27.89
N PRO A 115 -16.37 23.90 -28.83
CA PRO A 115 -17.16 22.67 -29.11
C PRO A 115 -16.42 21.40 -29.65
N LYS A 116 -17.27 20.39 -29.95
CA LYS A 116 -17.10 18.93 -30.14
C LYS A 116 -16.65 18.40 -31.53
N SER A 117 -16.05 17.19 -31.48
CA SER A 117 -16.19 15.98 -32.36
C SER A 117 -15.58 15.96 -33.79
N PRO A 118 -15.29 14.80 -34.46
CA PRO A 118 -15.85 13.42 -34.27
C PRO A 118 -14.90 12.19 -34.36
N THR A 119 -15.43 11.05 -33.88
CA THR A 119 -14.96 9.63 -33.82
C THR A 119 -14.90 8.96 -35.22
N PRO A 120 -14.44 7.68 -35.49
CA PRO A 120 -14.98 6.41 -34.91
C PRO A 120 -14.13 5.08 -34.90
N MET A 121 -14.46 4.20 -33.93
CA MET A 121 -14.60 2.70 -34.03
C MET A 121 -13.36 1.80 -34.25
N ARG A 122 -13.29 0.50 -33.87
CA ARG A 122 -14.27 -0.52 -33.43
C ARG A 122 -13.56 -1.68 -32.69
N SER A 123 -14.35 -2.40 -31.89
CA SER A 123 -14.06 -3.65 -31.14
C SER A 123 -13.56 -4.83 -31.98
N PHE A 124 -13.02 -5.88 -31.33
CA PHE A 124 -13.63 -7.23 -31.28
C PHE A 124 -13.10 -8.06 -30.10
N ARG A 125 -13.87 -9.10 -29.76
CA ARG A 125 -13.92 -9.87 -28.51
C ARG A 125 -13.90 -11.37 -28.88
N ILE A 126 -13.52 -12.19 -27.90
CA ILE A 126 -13.79 -13.65 -27.72
C ILE A 126 -12.90 -14.60 -28.56
N THR A 127 -12.10 -15.48 -27.94
CA THR A 127 -12.37 -16.89 -27.52
C THR A 127 -10.98 -17.51 -27.18
N SER A 128 -10.73 -18.60 -26.46
CA SER A 128 -11.44 -19.52 -25.56
C SER A 128 -10.37 -20.52 -25.05
N ARG A 129 -10.22 -20.63 -23.71
CA ARG A 129 -10.16 -21.84 -22.85
C ARG A 129 -9.22 -23.04 -23.15
N HIS A 130 -8.83 -23.66 -22.01
CA HIS A 130 -8.24 -24.99 -21.75
C HIS A 130 -6.72 -25.10 -21.98
N SER A 131 -5.93 -25.81 -21.17
CA SER A 131 -6.03 -26.48 -19.87
C SER A 131 -4.62 -27.04 -19.58
N GLY A 132 -4.20 -27.17 -18.31
CA GLY A 132 -2.93 -27.78 -17.91
C GLY A 132 -2.10 -26.84 -17.02
N ASN A 133 -2.27 -26.79 -15.69
CA ASN A 133 -2.04 -27.81 -14.65
C ASN A 133 -0.54 -28.06 -14.36
N GLN A 134 -0.09 -27.58 -13.18
CA GLN A 134 1.08 -27.93 -12.31
C GLN A 134 1.56 -26.63 -11.62
N GLN A 135 1.18 -26.31 -10.38
CA GLN A 135 1.75 -26.77 -9.08
C GLN A 135 3.29 -26.64 -9.05
N SER A 136 3.93 -25.91 -8.13
CA SER A 136 3.82 -26.04 -6.68
C SER A 136 4.09 -24.74 -5.90
N MET A 137 3.42 -24.65 -4.75
CA MET A 137 3.64 -23.71 -3.68
C MET A 137 3.89 -24.58 -2.46
N ASP A 138 5.14 -24.66 -2.00
CA ASP A 138 5.49 -25.30 -0.73
C ASP A 138 5.67 -24.20 0.31
N GLN A 139 4.64 -23.98 1.12
CA GLN A 139 4.80 -23.45 2.47
C GLN A 139 4.10 -24.40 3.42
N GLU A 140 4.91 -25.33 3.91
CA GLU A 140 4.62 -26.14 5.07
C GLU A 140 4.33 -25.23 6.27
N ALA A 141 3.14 -25.43 6.81
CA ALA A 141 2.85 -25.21 8.20
C ALA A 141 3.82 -26.03 9.07
N SER A 142 4.02 -25.62 10.32
CA SER A 142 3.51 -26.37 11.47
C SER A 142 3.93 -25.74 12.79
N ASP A 143 3.00 -25.80 13.75
CA ASP A 143 3.24 -26.12 15.16
C ASP A 143 4.05 -25.13 16.04
N HIS A 144 3.68 -24.86 17.31
CA HIS A 144 3.04 -25.74 18.29
C HIS A 144 2.39 -24.95 19.46
N HIS A 145 1.57 -25.70 20.22
CA HIS A 145 1.34 -25.65 21.68
C HIS A 145 1.96 -24.47 22.45
N GLN A 146 1.22 -23.56 23.10
CA GLN A 146 0.23 -23.74 24.19
C GLN A 146 0.79 -24.52 25.39
N GLN A 147 1.50 -23.80 26.27
CA GLN A 147 1.56 -24.12 27.69
C GLN A 147 0.49 -23.31 28.44
N GLN A 148 -0.20 -24.01 29.33
CA GLN A 148 -1.25 -23.53 30.23
C GLN A 148 -0.64 -22.66 31.33
N GLU A 149 -1.21 -21.49 31.59
CA GLU A 149 -1.08 -20.86 32.91
C GLU A 149 -2.37 -21.07 33.71
N PHE A 150 -2.18 -21.72 34.86
CA PHE A 150 -3.10 -21.77 35.98
C PHE A 150 -3.24 -20.37 36.57
N GLY A 151 -4.49 -19.92 36.72
CA GLY A 151 -4.78 -18.69 37.44
C GLY A 151 -4.45 -18.83 38.92
N TYR A 152 -3.58 -17.94 39.40
CA TYR A 152 -3.54 -17.58 40.81
C TYR A 152 -4.02 -16.14 40.98
N ASP A 153 -4.92 -16.02 41.95
CA ASP A 153 -5.67 -14.86 42.37
C ASP A 153 -4.72 -13.77 42.88
N ASN A 154 -4.46 -12.74 42.07
CA ASN A 154 -3.72 -11.56 42.52
C ASN A 154 -4.68 -10.59 43.22
N ARG A 155 -4.96 -10.89 44.49
CA ARG A 155 -5.40 -9.91 45.47
C ARG A 155 -4.43 -9.99 46.64
N GLU A 156 -3.93 -8.82 47.05
CA GLU A 156 -2.91 -8.59 48.10
C GLU A 156 -1.48 -8.58 47.58
N ASP A 157 -1.06 -7.42 47.08
CA ASP A 157 0.21 -6.77 47.48
C ASP A 157 0.36 -5.45 46.70
N ARG A 158 -0.46 -4.47 47.08
CA ARG A 158 -0.15 -3.06 46.81
C ARG A 158 1.04 -2.70 47.70
N MET A 159 2.22 -2.56 47.11
CA MET A 159 3.42 -2.07 47.78
C MET A 159 3.17 -0.67 48.35
N GLU A 160 3.06 -0.56 49.67
CA GLU A 160 3.36 0.67 50.41
C GLU A 160 4.87 0.87 50.39
N VAL A 161 5.30 1.98 49.79
CA VAL A 161 6.70 2.43 49.78
C VAL A 161 6.89 3.28 51.02
N ASP A 162 7.14 2.65 52.16
CA ASP A 162 7.54 3.38 53.36
C ASP A 162 9.04 3.70 53.31
N SER A 163 9.31 4.99 53.08
CA SER A 163 10.57 5.67 53.34
C SER A 163 10.97 5.49 54.80
N ILE A 164 11.97 4.65 55.07
CA ILE A 164 12.65 4.63 56.37
C ILE A 164 14.09 5.12 56.17
N LEU A 165 14.22 6.44 56.09
CA LEU A 165 15.45 7.19 56.33
C LEU A 165 15.06 8.46 57.10
N SER A 166 14.85 8.33 58.40
CA SER A 166 14.98 9.43 59.35
C SER A 166 15.14 8.88 60.76
N SER A 167 16.39 8.83 61.22
CA SER A 167 16.71 8.93 62.64
C SER A 167 17.75 10.04 62.76
N ASP A 168 17.25 11.27 62.80
CA ASP A 168 17.98 12.43 63.31
C ASP A 168 18.46 12.14 64.73
N ARG A 169 19.78 11.95 64.91
CA ARG A 169 20.41 12.13 66.22
C ARG A 169 21.22 13.42 66.20
N LYS A 170 20.57 14.50 66.65
CA LYS A 170 21.24 15.76 67.00
C LYS A 170 22.18 15.50 68.18
N ALA A 171 23.46 15.73 67.95
CA ALA A 171 24.46 15.89 69.00
C ALA A 171 24.10 17.09 69.89
N ASN A 172 24.25 16.94 71.21
CA ASN A 172 24.41 18.09 72.08
C ASN A 172 25.32 17.79 73.28
N HIS A 173 26.08 18.83 73.64
CA HIS A 173 27.26 18.87 74.50
C HIS A 173 26.99 18.72 76.00
N ASN A 174 28.01 18.19 76.69
CA ASN A 174 28.45 18.32 78.10
C ASN A 174 27.57 19.09 79.12
N THR A 175 27.37 18.44 80.28
CA THR A 175 27.62 19.06 81.60
C THR A 175 28.18 18.04 82.58
N THR A 176 29.20 18.47 83.32
CA THR A 176 29.87 17.77 84.41
C THR A 176 28.96 17.65 85.64
N SER A 177 28.90 16.47 86.26
CA SER A 177 28.66 16.30 87.71
C SER A 177 28.79 14.82 88.10
N ASP A 178 29.95 14.48 88.63
CA ASP A 178 30.18 13.69 89.86
C ASP A 178 29.01 12.83 90.40
N TRP A 179 28.98 11.52 90.08
CA TRP A 179 28.19 10.51 90.79
C TRP A 179 28.96 9.17 90.85
N LYS A 180 29.04 8.61 92.06
CA LYS A 180 29.76 7.38 92.45
C LYS A 180 29.21 6.12 91.76
N PRO A 181 30.01 5.03 91.64
CA PRO A 181 29.49 3.77 91.11
C PRO A 181 28.73 3.06 92.23
N ASP A 182 27.41 3.05 92.15
CA ASP A 182 26.62 2.07 92.89
C ASP A 182 26.20 0.96 91.90
N ASN A 183 26.58 -0.25 92.26
CA ASN A 183 26.37 -1.46 91.49
C ASN A 183 24.97 -2.00 91.77
N GLY A 184 24.15 -2.14 90.74
CA GLY A 184 23.02 -3.08 90.76
C GLY A 184 21.76 -2.55 90.09
N HIS A 185 21.31 -3.30 89.07
CA HIS A 185 19.94 -3.26 88.50
C HIS A 185 19.59 -2.14 87.50
N MET A 186 20.42 -1.93 86.47
CA MET A 186 20.03 -1.15 85.26
C MET A 186 20.48 -1.79 83.92
N ASN A 187 20.90 -3.06 83.92
CA ASN A 187 21.42 -3.74 82.72
C ASN A 187 20.43 -4.72 82.03
N ASP A 188 19.31 -5.05 82.67
CA ASP A 188 18.38 -6.07 82.14
C ASP A 188 17.38 -5.51 81.12
N LEU A 189 16.90 -4.26 81.28
CA LEU A 189 15.96 -3.65 80.32
C LEU A 189 16.65 -3.24 79.01
N ASN A 190 17.89 -2.71 79.07
CA ASN A 190 18.65 -2.32 77.88
C ASN A 190 19.11 -3.55 77.08
N SER A 191 19.42 -4.68 77.75
CA SER A 191 19.70 -5.95 77.06
C SER A 191 18.45 -6.50 76.38
N SER A 192 17.28 -6.39 77.01
CA SER A 192 15.99 -6.80 76.43
C SER A 192 15.69 -6.04 75.13
N GLU A 193 15.81 -4.70 75.13
CA GLU A 193 15.50 -3.87 73.96
C GLU A 193 16.48 -4.13 72.79
N VAL A 194 17.78 -4.22 73.08
CA VAL A 194 18.80 -4.61 72.08
C VAL A 194 18.56 -6.01 71.53
N THR A 195 18.08 -6.96 72.35
CA THR A 195 17.73 -8.31 71.87
C THR A 195 16.49 -8.33 70.98
N ILE A 196 15.54 -7.41 71.19
CA ILE A 196 14.35 -7.25 70.35
C ILE A 196 14.75 -6.64 68.99
N GLU A 197 15.52 -5.55 68.99
CA GLU A 197 16.03 -4.93 67.75
C GLU A 197 16.88 -5.91 66.93
N LEU A 198 17.74 -6.70 67.59
CA LEU A 198 18.54 -7.74 66.92
C LEU A 198 17.65 -8.80 66.27
N ARG A 199 16.55 -9.20 66.93
CA ARG A 199 15.59 -10.16 66.38
C ARG A 199 14.82 -9.59 65.19
N GLU A 200 14.45 -8.32 65.23
CA GLU A 200 13.79 -7.63 64.11
C GLU A 200 14.72 -7.46 62.90
N ALA A 201 15.99 -7.11 63.14
CA ALA A 201 17.01 -7.06 62.10
C ALA A 201 17.23 -8.43 61.46
N GLN A 202 17.29 -9.50 62.25
CA GLN A 202 17.39 -10.88 61.75
C GLN A 202 16.19 -11.28 60.88
N LEU A 203 14.97 -10.97 61.31
CA LEU A 203 13.76 -11.21 60.50
C LEU A 203 13.77 -10.42 59.19
N THR A 204 14.29 -9.19 59.21
CA THR A 204 14.41 -8.36 58.01
C THR A 204 15.45 -8.93 57.04
N ILE A 205 16.61 -9.37 57.55
CA ILE A 205 17.63 -10.06 56.76
C ILE A 205 17.05 -11.32 56.12
N GLU A 206 16.30 -12.12 56.88
CA GLU A 206 15.68 -13.34 56.35
C GLU A 206 14.65 -13.01 55.25
N LYS A 207 13.82 -11.97 55.44
CA LYS A 207 12.90 -11.48 54.40
C LYS A 207 13.65 -11.03 53.14
N LEU A 208 14.76 -10.31 53.28
CA LEU A 208 15.58 -9.87 52.16
C LEU A 208 16.26 -11.04 51.45
N GLN A 209 16.76 -12.03 52.19
CA GLN A 209 17.33 -13.26 51.62
C GLN A 209 16.29 -14.04 50.81
N ARG A 210 15.05 -14.15 51.32
CA ARG A 210 13.93 -14.78 50.58
C ARG A 210 13.62 -14.01 49.29
N LYS A 211 13.59 -12.67 49.33
CA LYS A 211 13.41 -11.83 48.14
C LYS A 211 14.55 -12.02 47.14
N GLN A 212 15.80 -12.06 47.61
CA GLN A 212 16.97 -12.27 46.77
C GLN A 212 16.93 -13.64 46.08
N LEU A 213 16.52 -14.69 46.80
CA LEU A 213 16.33 -16.03 46.25
C LEU A 213 15.19 -16.05 45.22
N HIS A 214 14.08 -15.36 45.49
CA HIS A 214 12.97 -15.25 44.56
C HIS A 214 13.38 -14.58 43.25
N TYR A 215 14.05 -13.42 43.32
CA TYR A 215 14.54 -12.74 42.12
C TYR A 215 15.57 -13.56 41.35
N LYS A 216 16.43 -14.30 42.05
CA LYS A 216 17.37 -15.21 41.40
C LYS A 216 16.66 -16.28 40.58
N ARG A 217 15.62 -16.91 41.14
CA ARG A 217 14.80 -17.90 40.41
C ARG A 217 14.13 -17.26 39.20
N LEU A 218 13.55 -16.07 39.35
CA LEU A 218 12.91 -15.38 38.24
C LEU A 218 13.89 -15.06 37.09
N LEU A 219 15.14 -14.69 37.42
CA LEU A 219 16.18 -14.47 36.42
C LEU A 219 16.60 -15.78 35.73
N ASP A 220 16.67 -16.89 36.47
CA ASP A 220 16.97 -18.21 35.92
C ASP A 220 15.83 -18.70 34.99
N ASP A 221 14.58 -18.48 35.38
CA ASP A 221 13.41 -18.79 34.55
C ASP A 221 13.39 -17.94 33.26
N GLN A 222 13.70 -16.64 33.36
CA GLN A 222 13.83 -15.77 32.18
C GLN A 222 14.95 -16.24 31.24
N ARG A 223 16.09 -16.68 31.77
CA ARG A 223 17.18 -17.25 30.97
C ARG A 223 16.72 -18.48 30.20
N MET A 224 16.02 -19.40 30.87
CA MET A 224 15.51 -20.62 30.25
C MET A 224 14.55 -20.31 29.09
N VAL A 225 13.63 -19.36 29.28
CA VAL A 225 12.72 -18.92 28.22
C VAL A 225 13.48 -18.33 27.03
N LEU A 226 14.50 -17.51 27.28
CA LEU A 226 15.32 -16.95 26.20
C LEU A 226 16.06 -18.05 25.43
N GLU A 227 16.61 -19.04 26.12
CA GLU A 227 17.28 -20.19 25.49
C GLU A 227 16.32 -21.05 24.65
N GLU A 228 15.06 -21.17 25.05
CA GLU A 228 14.04 -21.90 24.29
C GLU A 228 13.62 -21.16 23.01
N VAL A 229 13.56 -19.83 23.04
CA VAL A 229 13.13 -19.03 21.89
C VAL A 229 14.27 -18.77 20.89
N GLN A 230 15.53 -18.75 21.34
CA GLN A 230 16.70 -18.44 20.50
C GLN A 230 16.79 -19.27 19.20
N PRO A 231 16.60 -20.61 19.21
CA PRO A 231 16.64 -21.42 17.99
C PRO A 231 15.56 -21.03 16.97
N THR A 232 14.44 -20.50 17.44
CA THR A 232 13.35 -20.03 16.59
C THR A 232 13.75 -18.73 15.88
N PHE A 233 14.41 -17.80 16.59
CA PHE A 233 14.98 -16.61 15.97
C PHE A 233 16.03 -16.95 14.92
N ASP A 234 16.96 -17.87 15.23
CA ASP A 234 18.01 -18.27 14.30
C ASP A 234 17.43 -18.88 13.00
N ARG A 235 16.35 -19.67 13.12
CA ARG A 235 15.63 -20.22 11.94
C ARG A 235 14.98 -19.13 11.10
N TYR A 236 14.33 -18.15 11.73
CA TYR A 236 13.74 -17.03 11.00
C TYR A 236 14.80 -16.17 10.34
N GLU A 237 15.91 -15.90 11.02
CA GLU A 237 17.03 -15.15 10.46
C GLU A 237 17.64 -15.86 9.25
N ALA A 238 17.87 -17.18 9.33
CA ALA A 238 18.35 -17.97 8.21
C ALA A 238 17.37 -17.94 7.01
N THR A 239 16.06 -18.04 7.29
CA THR A 239 15.01 -17.97 6.25
C THR A 239 14.99 -16.60 5.57
N ILE A 240 15.14 -15.51 6.34
CA ILE A 240 15.20 -14.15 5.80
C ILE A 240 16.42 -14.01 4.88
N GLN A 241 17.59 -14.45 5.33
CA GLN A 241 18.82 -14.38 4.54
C GLN A 241 18.73 -15.18 3.23
N GLU A 242 18.09 -16.35 3.24
CA GLU A 242 17.87 -17.15 2.03
C GLU A 242 16.95 -16.43 1.04
N ARG A 243 15.84 -15.84 1.52
CA ARG A 243 14.90 -15.10 0.68
C ARG A 243 15.49 -13.82 0.12
N GLU A 244 16.34 -13.14 0.88
CA GLU A 244 17.09 -11.97 0.39
C GLU A 244 18.01 -12.36 -0.78
N LYS A 245 18.72 -13.49 -0.68
CA LYS A 245 19.53 -14.01 -1.78
C LYS A 245 18.68 -14.37 -3.01
N GLU A 246 17.51 -14.97 -2.79
CA GLU A 246 16.58 -15.31 -3.88
C GLU A 246 16.07 -14.06 -4.59
N ILE A 247 15.70 -13.02 -3.83
CA ILE A 247 15.28 -11.72 -4.39
C ILE A 247 16.40 -11.11 -5.24
N ASP A 248 17.64 -11.13 -4.76
CA ASP A 248 18.78 -10.58 -5.50
C ASP A 248 19.07 -11.37 -6.77
N HIS A 249 18.96 -12.70 -6.71
CA HIS A 249 19.09 -13.56 -7.89
C HIS A 249 18.00 -13.25 -8.94
N LEU A 250 16.73 -13.18 -8.52
CA LEU A 250 15.61 -12.88 -9.42
C LEU A 250 15.71 -11.47 -10.02
N LYS A 251 16.15 -10.48 -9.24
CA LYS A 251 16.41 -9.12 -9.74
C LYS A 251 17.49 -9.15 -10.82
N GLN A 252 18.58 -9.89 -10.60
CA GLN A 252 19.66 -10.01 -11.58
C GLN A 252 19.16 -10.70 -12.86
N GLN A 253 18.34 -11.74 -12.74
CA GLN A 253 17.75 -12.44 -13.88
C GLN A 253 16.80 -11.53 -14.67
N LEU A 254 15.93 -10.79 -13.99
CA LEU A 254 15.02 -9.83 -14.61
C LEU A 254 15.78 -8.73 -15.35
N GLU A 255 16.88 -8.22 -14.78
CA GLU A 255 17.71 -7.22 -15.42
C GLU A 255 18.41 -7.77 -16.67
N LEU A 256 18.89 -9.01 -16.62
CA LEU A 256 19.47 -9.68 -17.78
C LEU A 256 18.43 -9.83 -18.90
N GLU A 257 17.22 -10.27 -18.58
CA GLU A 257 16.14 -10.43 -19.55
C GLU A 257 15.72 -9.09 -20.16
N ARG A 258 15.55 -8.05 -19.34
CA ARG A 258 15.28 -6.68 -19.81
C ARG A 258 16.37 -6.18 -20.75
N ARG A 259 17.64 -6.44 -20.42
CA ARG A 259 18.76 -6.05 -21.28
C ARG A 259 18.76 -6.81 -22.61
N GLN A 260 18.41 -8.09 -22.60
CA GLN A 260 18.27 -8.89 -23.82
C GLN A 260 17.12 -8.37 -24.70
N GLN A 261 15.95 -8.14 -24.12
CA GLN A 261 14.79 -7.58 -24.83
C GLN A 261 15.10 -6.20 -25.39
N ALA A 262 15.78 -5.32 -24.63
CA ALA A 262 16.18 -4.00 -25.09
C ALA A 262 17.12 -4.07 -26.30
N LYS A 263 18.11 -4.99 -26.27
CA LYS A 263 19.01 -5.24 -27.41
C LYS A 263 18.24 -5.75 -28.64
N GLN A 264 17.32 -6.69 -28.44
CA GLN A 264 16.50 -7.24 -29.52
C GLN A 264 15.62 -6.16 -30.14
N LYS A 265 14.97 -5.33 -29.31
CA LYS A 265 14.19 -4.19 -29.77
C LYS A 265 15.06 -3.22 -30.58
N GLN A 266 16.24 -2.87 -30.07
CA GLN A 266 17.17 -2.00 -30.77
C GLN A 266 17.60 -2.56 -32.13
N PHE A 267 17.79 -3.87 -32.24
CA PHE A 267 18.10 -4.52 -33.52
C PHE A 267 16.95 -4.35 -34.54
N PHE A 268 15.71 -4.62 -34.13
CA PHE A 268 14.55 -4.45 -35.01
C PHE A 268 14.28 -2.98 -35.35
N ASP A 269 14.45 -2.07 -34.39
CA ASP A 269 14.29 -0.63 -34.61
C ASP A 269 15.31 -0.15 -35.67
N ALA A 270 16.57 -0.61 -35.60
CA ALA A 270 17.60 -0.28 -36.58
C ALA A 270 17.34 -0.88 -37.97
N GLU A 271 16.88 -2.13 -38.05
CA GLU A 271 16.51 -2.76 -39.31
C GLU A 271 15.33 -2.03 -39.97
N ASN A 272 14.32 -1.65 -39.19
CA ASN A 272 13.17 -0.89 -39.67
C ASN A 272 13.58 0.51 -40.17
N GLU A 273 14.49 1.19 -39.48
CA GLU A 273 15.03 2.48 -39.93
C GLU A 273 15.76 2.35 -41.28
N GLN A 274 16.57 1.31 -41.46
CA GLN A 274 17.23 1.03 -42.74
C GLN A 274 16.21 0.76 -43.85
N LEU A 275 15.18 -0.05 -43.59
CA LEU A 275 14.11 -0.33 -44.55
C LEU A 275 13.35 0.94 -44.92
N LEU A 276 13.03 1.79 -43.94
CA LEU A 276 12.37 3.08 -44.19
C LEU A 276 13.23 4.00 -45.07
N ALA A 277 14.54 4.03 -44.85
CA ALA A 277 15.46 4.82 -45.68
C ALA A 277 15.49 4.31 -47.13
N VAL A 278 15.58 2.99 -47.33
CA VAL A 278 15.53 2.38 -48.68
C VAL A 278 14.19 2.67 -49.36
N VAL A 279 13.08 2.52 -48.64
CA VAL A 279 11.74 2.82 -49.17
C VAL A 279 11.65 4.29 -49.56
N SER A 280 12.15 5.22 -48.74
CA SER A 280 12.17 6.65 -49.07
C SER A 280 12.96 6.93 -50.34
N GLN A 281 14.15 6.31 -50.49
CA GLN A 281 14.96 6.45 -51.69
C GLN A 281 14.23 5.95 -52.95
N LEU A 282 13.59 4.78 -52.87
CA LEU A 282 12.82 4.24 -53.99
C LEU A 282 11.64 5.14 -54.38
N HIS A 283 10.95 5.74 -53.40
CA HIS A 283 9.88 6.70 -53.69
C HIS A 283 10.41 7.94 -54.42
N GLU A 284 11.59 8.43 -54.04
CA GLU A 284 12.24 9.56 -54.71
C GLU A 284 12.64 9.19 -56.15
N GLU A 285 13.23 8.01 -56.36
CA GLU A 285 13.57 7.51 -57.70
C GLU A 285 12.34 7.31 -58.60
N ILE A 286 11.22 6.81 -58.04
CA ILE A 286 9.95 6.69 -58.77
C ILE A 286 9.45 8.07 -59.18
N LYS A 287 9.45 9.03 -58.26
CA LYS A 287 9.02 10.41 -58.54
C LYS A 287 9.87 11.05 -59.64
N GLU A 288 11.19 10.91 -59.57
CA GLU A 288 12.08 11.40 -60.63
C GLU A 288 11.83 10.71 -61.97
N ASN A 289 11.59 9.39 -61.99
CA ASN A 289 11.23 8.66 -63.20
C ASN A 289 9.89 9.15 -63.79
N GLU A 290 8.90 9.41 -62.94
CA GLU A 290 7.61 9.99 -63.35
C GLU A 290 7.78 11.38 -63.96
N GLU A 291 8.56 12.25 -63.32
CA GLU A 291 8.88 13.59 -63.82
C GLU A 291 9.64 13.54 -65.17
N ARG A 292 10.60 12.61 -65.30
CA ARG A 292 11.31 12.36 -66.58
C ARG A 292 10.35 11.86 -67.67
N ASN A 293 9.41 10.97 -67.35
CA ASN A 293 8.41 10.51 -68.32
C ASN A 293 7.41 11.60 -68.71
N LEU A 294 6.98 12.42 -67.76
CA LEU A 294 6.08 13.56 -67.99
C LEU A 294 6.72 14.62 -68.89
N SER A 295 8.00 14.91 -68.68
CA SER A 295 8.75 15.85 -69.54
C SER A 295 9.01 15.28 -70.95
N HIS A 296 9.26 13.97 -71.08
CA HIS A 296 9.42 13.33 -72.40
C HIS A 296 8.12 13.24 -73.22
N ASN A 297 6.95 13.21 -72.56
CA ASN A 297 5.64 13.11 -73.21
C ASN A 297 4.91 14.45 -73.39
N GLN A 298 5.60 15.61 -73.28
CA GLN A 298 4.98 16.88 -73.67
C GLN A 298 4.68 16.89 -75.18
N PRO A 299 3.42 17.11 -75.61
CA PRO A 299 3.07 17.12 -77.02
C PRO A 299 3.57 18.42 -77.65
N THR A 300 4.77 18.40 -78.21
CA THR A 300 5.38 19.55 -78.89
C THR A 300 4.70 19.92 -80.21
N GLY A 301 3.82 19.09 -80.76
CA GLY A 301 3.17 19.33 -82.07
C GLY A 301 1.73 19.83 -82.02
N ALA A 302 1.00 19.71 -80.90
CA ALA A 302 -0.46 19.97 -80.91
C ALA A 302 -0.84 21.44 -80.76
N ASN A 303 0.06 22.29 -80.24
CA ASN A 303 -0.26 23.72 -80.00
C ASN A 303 -0.18 24.56 -81.28
N GLU A 304 0.76 24.28 -82.19
CA GLU A 304 0.91 25.04 -83.44
C GLU A 304 -0.27 24.81 -84.38
N ASP A 305 -0.75 23.57 -84.49
CA ASP A 305 -1.92 23.23 -85.31
C ASP A 305 -3.21 23.86 -84.77
N VAL A 306 -3.38 23.89 -83.44
CA VAL A 306 -4.54 24.52 -82.79
C VAL A 306 -4.52 26.05 -82.98
N GLU A 307 -3.34 26.66 -82.95
CA GLU A 307 -3.18 28.08 -83.19
C GLU A 307 -3.42 28.46 -84.67
N LEU A 308 -3.01 27.60 -85.60
CA LEU A 308 -3.29 27.73 -87.03
C LEU A 308 -4.79 27.60 -87.33
N LEU A 309 -5.47 26.63 -86.70
CA LEU A 309 -6.92 26.43 -86.81
C LEU A 309 -7.71 27.62 -86.27
N LYS A 310 -7.30 28.20 -85.14
CA LYS A 310 -7.93 29.43 -84.60
C LYS A 310 -7.80 30.59 -85.59
N LYS A 311 -6.64 30.74 -86.22
CA LYS A 311 -6.40 31.80 -87.21
C LYS A 311 -7.24 31.63 -88.47
N GLN A 312 -7.44 30.39 -88.94
CA GLN A 312 -8.36 30.10 -90.06
C GLN A 312 -9.82 30.37 -89.71
N LEU A 313 -10.24 30.05 -88.48
CA LEU A 313 -11.60 30.33 -88.00
C LEU A 313 -11.90 31.83 -87.96
N GLU A 314 -10.94 32.65 -87.51
CA GLU A 314 -11.07 34.11 -87.51
C GLU A 314 -11.16 34.68 -88.94
N GLN A 315 -10.42 34.11 -89.89
CA GLN A 315 -10.51 34.49 -91.30
C GLN A 315 -11.88 34.17 -91.90
N LEU A 316 -12.43 32.99 -91.61
CA LEU A 316 -13.76 32.59 -92.09
C LEU A 316 -14.86 33.51 -91.51
N ARG A 317 -14.75 33.86 -90.23
CA ARG A 317 -15.69 34.78 -89.58
C ARG A 317 -15.68 36.17 -90.22
N ASN A 318 -14.49 36.70 -90.53
CA ASN A 318 -14.38 37.98 -91.23
C ASN A 318 -14.99 37.95 -92.63
N ILE A 319 -14.88 36.81 -93.34
CA ILE A 319 -15.51 36.64 -94.66
C ILE A 319 -17.03 36.60 -94.51
N GLU A 320 -17.56 35.87 -93.52
CA GLU A 320 -18.99 35.80 -93.21
C GLU A 320 -19.57 37.19 -92.90
N ASP A 321 -18.88 37.98 -92.06
CA ASP A 321 -19.28 39.35 -91.73
C ASP A 321 -19.31 40.26 -92.98
N GLN A 322 -18.34 40.11 -93.91
CA GLN A 322 -18.35 40.84 -95.17
C GLN A 322 -19.48 40.41 -96.11
N PHE A 323 -19.80 39.13 -96.16
CA PHE A 323 -20.95 38.63 -96.92
C PHE A 323 -22.28 39.15 -96.34
N GLU A 324 -22.41 39.20 -95.02
CA GLU A 324 -23.59 39.77 -94.37
C GLU A 324 -23.74 41.28 -94.65
N LEU A 325 -22.65 42.05 -94.59
CA LEU A 325 -22.65 43.47 -94.96
C LEU A 325 -23.07 43.69 -96.42
N THR A 326 -22.58 42.83 -97.32
CA THR A 326 -22.92 42.90 -98.75
C THR A 326 -24.38 42.52 -98.98
N ARG A 327 -24.89 41.51 -98.28
CA ARG A 327 -26.30 41.09 -98.32
C ARG A 327 -27.23 42.21 -97.81
N GLN A 328 -26.89 42.84 -96.69
CA GLN A 328 -27.66 43.95 -96.14
C GLN A 328 -27.63 45.19 -97.04
N SER A 329 -26.51 45.46 -97.73
CA SER A 329 -26.41 46.56 -98.71
C SER A 329 -27.21 46.27 -99.99
N GLY A 330 -27.20 45.03 -100.47
CA GLY A 330 -28.01 44.61 -101.63
C GLY A 330 -29.52 44.70 -101.38
N LEU A 331 -29.96 44.36 -100.17
CA LEU A 331 -31.37 44.49 -99.75
C LEU A 331 -31.83 45.95 -99.63
N LYS A 332 -30.94 46.89 -99.31
CA LYS A 332 -31.24 48.33 -99.26
C LYS A 332 -31.39 48.96 -100.65
N ASN A 333 -30.67 48.44 -101.66
CA ASN A 333 -30.74 48.94 -103.04
C ASN A 333 -31.92 48.38 -103.86
N ALA A 334 -32.59 47.32 -103.39
CA ALA A 334 -33.75 46.73 -104.06
C ALA A 334 -35.11 47.38 -103.64
N ASN A 335 -35.10 48.30 -102.68
CA ASN A 335 -36.29 48.90 -102.07
C ASN A 335 -36.40 50.43 -102.30
N ASN A 336 -35.72 50.99 -103.30
CA ASN A 336 -35.79 52.43 -103.62
C ASN A 336 -35.99 52.69 -105.11
#